data_AF-A0A7C5F2S8-F1
#
_entry.id   AF-A0A7C5F2S8-F1
#
_cell.length_a   1.000
_cell.length_b   1.000
_cell.length_c   1.000
_cell.angle_alpha   90.00
_cell.angle_beta   90.00
_cell.angle_gamma   90.00
#
_symmetry.space_group_name_H-M   'P 1'
#
loop_
_entity.id
_entity.type
_entity.pdbx_description
1 polymer ?
#
loop_
_entity_poly.entity_id
_entity_poly.type
_entity_poly.pdbx_seq_one_letter_code
_entity_poly.pdbx_strand_id
1 'polypeptide(L)'
;MQIWLILTKSLQSGLGNLAAYLAAHVLLCLLPAFFIAGGLTALVPKEAVTRYLGPKAPKIISYPAAAIGGFLLAVCSCTIMPLFAGIYKKGAGLGPAITFLFVGPAINILALAYTGVTLGMDLAVARIVLSVAFGIGIGLIMALIFRRSEAAREAANGEDPFSQGARIPRANGLFLLLMAALLIVGTLQVPLLTRSYADFTLPLRGAEAFQATLNRWVPFDASRGEEGVSVQGAILIGLLIAIAGAAWLG
;
A
#
# COMPACT_ATOMS: atom_id res chain seq x y z
N MET A 1 -37.30 22.36 -15.39
CA MET A 1 -36.50 21.61 -16.38
C MET A 1 -34.99 21.88 -16.26
N GLN A 2 -34.55 23.14 -16.13
CA GLN A 2 -33.12 23.52 -16.02
C GLN A 2 -32.38 22.92 -14.81
N ILE A 3 -32.99 22.92 -13.62
CA ILE A 3 -32.37 22.36 -12.39
C ILE A 3 -32.10 20.86 -12.52
N TRP A 4 -33.00 20.11 -13.15
CA TRP A 4 -32.85 18.66 -13.34
C TRP A 4 -31.67 18.34 -14.28
N LEU A 5 -31.49 19.13 -15.34
CA LEU A 5 -30.35 19.05 -16.27
C LEU A 5 -29.02 19.45 -15.63
N ILE A 6 -29.02 20.43 -14.72
CA ILE A 6 -27.83 20.85 -13.97
C ILE A 6 -27.44 19.76 -12.96
N LEU A 7 -28.43 19.16 -12.29
CA LEU A 7 -28.20 18.10 -11.31
C LEU A 7 -27.65 16.83 -11.98
N THR A 8 -28.21 16.40 -13.11
CA THR A 8 -27.71 15.24 -13.85
C THR A 8 -26.33 15.47 -14.44
N LYS A 9 -26.06 16.65 -15.01
CA LYS A 9 -24.71 17.00 -15.49
C LYS A 9 -23.68 17.07 -14.38
N SER A 10 -24.04 17.61 -13.21
CA SER A 10 -23.14 17.68 -12.05
C SER A 10 -22.88 16.30 -11.44
N LEU A 11 -23.89 15.42 -11.37
CA LEU A 11 -23.69 14.04 -10.94
C LEU A 11 -22.82 13.26 -11.95
N GLN A 12 -23.07 13.44 -13.25
CA GLN A 12 -22.38 12.70 -14.30
C GLN A 12 -20.91 13.14 -14.46
N SER A 13 -20.63 14.44 -14.31
CA SER A 13 -19.24 14.97 -14.25
C SER A 13 -18.54 14.52 -12.96
N GLY A 14 -19.21 14.60 -11.81
CA GLY A 14 -18.66 14.10 -10.54
C GLY A 14 -18.34 12.61 -10.56
N LEU A 15 -19.25 11.77 -11.06
CA LEU A 15 -19.01 10.33 -11.24
C LEU A 15 -17.89 10.06 -12.25
N GLY A 16 -17.83 10.82 -13.34
CA GLY A 16 -16.81 10.66 -14.37
C GLY A 16 -15.41 10.99 -13.89
N ASN A 17 -15.26 12.10 -13.16
CA ASN A 17 -13.99 12.50 -12.55
C ASN A 17 -13.58 11.52 -11.44
N LEU A 18 -14.53 11.08 -10.61
CA LEU A 18 -14.28 10.05 -9.61
C LEU A 18 -13.81 8.74 -10.27
N ALA A 19 -14.46 8.27 -11.33
CA ALA A 19 -14.06 7.07 -12.06
C ALA A 19 -12.68 7.21 -12.72
N ALA A 20 -12.37 8.38 -13.30
CA ALA A 20 -11.06 8.69 -13.88
C ALA A 20 -9.96 8.63 -12.81
N TYR A 21 -10.20 9.31 -11.68
CA TYR A 21 -9.28 9.37 -10.57
C TYR A 21 -9.07 7.99 -9.95
N LEU A 22 -10.14 7.23 -9.69
CA LEU A 22 -10.01 5.87 -9.16
C LEU A 22 -9.25 4.98 -10.14
N ALA A 23 -9.53 5.03 -11.43
CA ALA A 23 -8.84 4.15 -12.38
C ALA A 23 -7.35 4.49 -12.50
N ALA A 24 -7.01 5.78 -12.64
CA ALA A 24 -5.63 6.22 -12.69
C ALA A 24 -4.90 5.90 -11.38
N HIS A 25 -5.51 6.20 -10.23
CA HIS A 25 -4.90 6.00 -8.92
C HIS A 25 -4.78 4.51 -8.56
N VAL A 26 -5.79 3.70 -8.84
CA VAL A 26 -5.76 2.25 -8.59
C VAL A 26 -4.73 1.56 -9.48
N LEU A 27 -4.65 1.91 -10.77
CA LEU A 27 -3.73 1.21 -11.66
C LEU A 27 -2.28 1.68 -11.52
N LEU A 28 -2.07 2.99 -11.32
CA LEU A 28 -0.71 3.55 -11.25
C LEU A 28 -0.09 3.43 -9.86
N CYS A 29 -0.90 3.50 -8.79
CA CYS A 29 -0.41 3.43 -7.43
C CYS A 29 -0.63 2.06 -6.82
N LEU A 30 -1.86 1.53 -6.85
CA LEU A 30 -2.26 0.34 -6.10
C LEU A 30 -1.80 -0.98 -6.76
N LEU A 31 -1.78 -1.09 -8.09
CA LEU A 31 -1.29 -2.29 -8.77
C LEU A 31 0.22 -2.53 -8.55
N PRO A 32 1.15 -1.56 -8.77
CA PRO A 32 2.56 -1.74 -8.44
C PRO A 32 2.75 -1.99 -6.95
N ALA A 33 2.06 -1.23 -6.09
CA ALA A 33 2.03 -1.43 -4.65
C ALA A 33 1.72 -2.88 -4.24
N PHE A 34 0.68 -3.47 -4.80
CA PHE A 34 0.27 -4.84 -4.48
C PHE A 34 1.22 -5.88 -5.05
N PHE A 35 1.76 -5.64 -6.25
CA PHE A 35 2.78 -6.50 -6.82
C PHE A 35 4.04 -6.51 -5.94
N ILE A 36 4.49 -5.34 -5.50
CA ILE A 36 5.63 -5.19 -4.60
C ILE A 36 5.34 -5.82 -3.24
N ALA A 37 4.17 -5.56 -2.65
CA ALA A 37 3.79 -6.15 -1.35
C ALA A 37 3.67 -7.68 -1.43
N GLY A 38 3.15 -8.21 -2.54
CA GLY A 38 3.08 -9.64 -2.83
C GLY A 38 4.47 -10.26 -3.01
N GLY A 39 5.34 -9.61 -3.79
CA GLY A 39 6.74 -10.01 -3.95
C GLY A 39 7.50 -9.99 -2.63
N LEU A 40 7.42 -8.90 -1.88
CA LEU A 40 8.02 -8.75 -0.56
C LEU A 40 7.52 -9.84 0.38
N THR A 41 6.20 -10.06 0.43
CA THR A 41 5.61 -11.15 1.21
C THR A 41 6.18 -12.49 0.78
N ALA A 42 6.29 -12.78 -0.52
CA ALA A 42 6.81 -14.06 -1.02
C ALA A 42 8.30 -14.26 -0.63
N LEU A 43 9.10 -13.21 -0.73
CA LEU A 43 10.56 -13.24 -0.54
C LEU A 43 11.01 -13.19 0.91
N VAL A 44 10.20 -12.62 1.81
CA VAL A 44 10.52 -12.62 3.25
C VAL A 44 10.46 -14.07 3.76
N PRO A 45 11.55 -14.62 4.31
CA PRO A 45 11.58 -16.00 4.79
C PRO A 45 10.55 -16.18 5.90
N LYS A 46 9.81 -17.30 5.86
CA LYS A 46 8.82 -17.64 6.89
C LYS A 46 9.48 -17.66 8.27
N GLU A 47 10.70 -18.14 8.33
CA GLU A 47 11.53 -18.26 9.53
C GLU A 47 11.90 -16.90 10.13
N ALA A 48 12.15 -15.89 9.30
CA ALA A 48 12.39 -14.54 9.80
C ALA A 48 11.12 -13.96 10.43
N VAL A 49 9.96 -14.19 9.79
CA VAL A 49 8.66 -13.76 10.32
C VAL A 49 8.34 -14.47 11.63
N THR A 50 8.48 -15.80 11.70
CA THR A 50 8.16 -16.56 12.91
C THR A 50 9.18 -16.34 14.03
N ARG A 51 10.46 -16.07 13.71
CA ARG A 51 11.50 -15.78 14.70
C ARG A 51 11.34 -14.40 15.35
N TYR A 52 11.04 -13.37 14.57
CA TYR A 52 10.96 -12.00 15.08
C TYR A 52 9.53 -11.57 15.41
N LEU A 53 8.54 -11.95 14.61
CA LEU A 53 7.15 -11.55 14.78
C LEU A 53 6.24 -12.70 15.24
N GLY A 54 6.75 -13.93 15.39
CA GLY A 54 5.93 -15.09 15.75
C GLY A 54 5.39 -15.03 17.18
N PRO A 55 4.36 -15.84 17.50
CA PRO A 55 3.75 -15.85 18.83
C PRO A 55 4.68 -16.33 19.95
N LYS A 56 5.62 -17.24 19.62
CA LYS A 56 6.65 -17.75 20.54
C LYS A 56 7.81 -16.77 20.73
N ALA A 57 7.91 -15.70 19.92
CA ALA A 57 8.97 -14.71 20.05
C ALA A 57 8.76 -13.84 21.31
N PRO A 58 9.82 -13.47 22.03
CA PRO A 58 9.69 -12.62 23.21
C PRO A 58 9.07 -11.27 22.81
N LYS A 59 8.03 -10.85 23.54
CA LYS A 59 7.27 -9.60 23.27
C LYS A 59 8.15 -8.35 23.23
N ILE A 60 9.24 -8.36 23.99
CA ILE A 60 10.23 -7.26 24.04
C ILE A 60 10.96 -7.11 22.70
N ILE A 61 11.07 -8.17 21.90
CA ILE A 61 11.71 -8.13 20.58
C ILE A 61 10.66 -7.97 19.47
N SER A 62 9.53 -8.66 19.57
CA SER A 62 8.57 -8.73 18.46
C SER A 62 7.83 -7.43 18.19
N TYR A 63 7.44 -6.69 19.24
CA TYR A 63 6.72 -5.43 19.09
C TYR A 63 7.62 -4.30 18.53
N PRO A 64 8.86 -4.09 19.03
CA PRO A 64 9.79 -3.16 18.41
C PRO A 64 10.18 -3.57 16.99
N ALA A 65 10.42 -4.86 16.73
CA ALA A 65 10.73 -5.34 15.38
C ALA A 65 9.58 -5.06 14.40
N ALA A 66 8.33 -5.24 14.81
CA ALA A 66 7.16 -4.88 14.04
C ALA A 66 7.07 -3.36 13.79
N ALA A 67 7.30 -2.53 14.81
CA ALA A 67 7.29 -1.08 14.66
C ALA A 67 8.38 -0.57 13.69
N ILE A 68 9.61 -1.09 13.83
CA ILE A 68 10.74 -0.76 12.95
C ILE A 68 10.50 -1.26 11.53
N GLY A 69 9.98 -2.48 11.37
CA GLY A 69 9.60 -3.00 10.05
C GLY A 69 8.57 -2.12 9.36
N GLY A 70 7.57 -1.64 10.11
CA GLY A 70 6.54 -0.72 9.58
C GLY A 70 7.14 0.63 9.16
N PHE A 71 8.01 1.19 10.00
CA PHE A 71 8.73 2.43 9.74
C PHE A 71 9.55 2.37 8.44
N LEU A 72 10.36 1.32 8.30
CA LEU A 72 11.30 1.17 7.18
C LEU A 72 10.61 0.95 5.84
N LEU A 73 9.47 0.27 5.83
CA LEU A 73 8.77 -0.04 4.59
C LEU A 73 7.99 1.15 4.02
N ALA A 74 7.83 2.24 4.78
CA ALA A 74 7.21 3.50 4.35
C ALA A 74 5.95 3.30 3.48
N VAL A 75 5.08 2.38 3.92
CA VAL A 75 3.90 1.93 3.17
C VAL A 75 2.66 2.74 3.54
N CYS A 76 1.81 2.98 2.55
CA CYS A 76 0.49 3.58 2.74
C CYS A 76 -0.52 2.55 3.26
N SER A 77 -1.71 3.02 3.65
CA SER A 77 -2.81 2.16 4.11
C SER A 77 -3.22 1.10 3.08
N CYS A 78 -3.05 1.37 1.79
CA CYS A 78 -3.37 0.42 0.73
C CYS A 78 -2.40 -0.78 0.72
N THR A 79 -1.10 -0.57 0.93
CA THR A 79 -0.06 -1.63 0.85
C THR A 79 0.14 -2.39 2.16
N ILE A 80 -0.08 -1.74 3.29
CA ILE A 80 0.12 -2.36 4.60
C ILE A 80 -0.87 -3.49 4.88
N MET A 81 -2.10 -3.41 4.37
CA MET A 81 -3.13 -4.44 4.57
C MET A 81 -2.79 -5.79 3.90
N PRO A 82 -2.46 -5.86 2.59
CA PRO A 82 -2.06 -7.13 1.98
C PRO A 82 -0.75 -7.65 2.57
N LEU A 83 0.17 -6.76 2.95
CA LEU A 83 1.43 -7.15 3.59
C LEU A 83 1.20 -7.75 4.98
N PHE A 84 0.32 -7.14 5.78
CA PHE A 84 -0.16 -7.69 7.05
C PHE A 84 -0.75 -9.09 6.86
N ALA A 85 -1.66 -9.25 5.89
CA ALA A 85 -2.27 -10.55 5.59
C ALA A 85 -1.21 -11.58 5.19
N GLY A 86 -0.20 -11.15 4.43
CA GLY A 86 0.95 -11.95 4.01
C GLY A 86 1.80 -12.47 5.17
N ILE A 87 2.30 -11.57 6.03
CA ILE A 87 3.12 -11.94 7.20
C ILE A 87 2.31 -12.75 8.23
N TYR A 88 1.02 -12.46 8.38
CA TYR A 88 0.14 -13.18 9.29
C TYR A 88 -0.12 -14.61 8.81
N LYS A 89 -0.31 -14.82 7.49
CA LYS A 89 -0.37 -16.16 6.87
C LYS A 89 0.96 -16.92 6.99
N LYS A 90 2.10 -16.23 6.99
CA LYS A 90 3.42 -16.82 7.23
C LYS A 90 3.71 -17.19 8.69
N GLY A 91 2.79 -16.91 9.62
CA GLY A 91 2.92 -17.33 11.02
C GLY A 91 3.39 -16.23 11.97
N ALA A 92 3.34 -14.95 11.59
CA ALA A 92 3.41 -13.86 12.56
C ALA A 92 2.28 -13.99 13.59
N GLY A 93 2.57 -13.61 14.83
CA GLY A 93 1.56 -13.39 15.85
C GLY A 93 0.67 -12.20 15.50
N LEU A 94 -0.60 -12.29 15.86
CA LEU A 94 -1.61 -11.28 15.63
C LEU A 94 -1.20 -9.95 16.28
N GLY A 95 -0.67 -9.98 17.50
CA GLY A 95 -0.23 -8.77 18.20
C GLY A 95 0.84 -7.99 17.44
N PRO A 96 2.03 -8.58 17.19
CA PRO A 96 3.07 -7.94 16.38
C PRO A 96 2.61 -7.57 14.97
N ALA A 97 1.79 -8.39 14.31
CA ALA A 97 1.26 -8.07 12.99
C ALA A 97 0.34 -6.84 13.00
N ILE A 98 -0.51 -6.70 14.01
CA ILE A 98 -1.37 -5.51 14.19
C ILE A 98 -0.53 -4.28 14.53
N THR A 99 0.50 -4.42 15.37
CA THR A 99 1.44 -3.32 15.63
C THR A 99 2.11 -2.85 14.34
N PHE A 100 2.59 -3.77 13.50
CA PHE A 100 3.12 -3.44 12.17
C PHE A 100 2.09 -2.69 11.32
N LEU A 101 0.84 -3.15 11.30
CA LEU A 101 -0.26 -2.57 10.53
C LEU A 101 -0.57 -1.12 10.91
N PHE A 102 -0.60 -0.80 12.22
CA PHE A 102 -0.91 0.55 12.69
C PHE A 102 0.28 1.49 12.66
N VAL A 103 1.48 0.99 12.97
CA VAL A 103 2.68 1.82 13.06
C VAL A 103 3.16 2.23 11.68
N GLY A 104 3.13 1.33 10.69
CA GLY A 104 3.71 1.57 9.35
C GLY A 104 3.29 2.89 8.69
N PRO A 105 1.99 3.15 8.48
CA PRO A 105 1.53 4.39 7.88
C PRO A 105 1.74 5.62 8.79
N ALA A 106 1.70 5.42 10.10
CA ALA A 106 1.68 6.50 11.10
C ALA A 106 3.03 7.21 11.25
N ILE A 107 4.13 6.44 11.18
CA ILE A 107 5.50 6.95 11.33
C ILE A 107 6.31 6.91 10.03
N ASN A 108 5.65 6.90 8.86
CA ASN A 108 6.39 6.90 7.60
C ASN A 108 7.29 8.14 7.47
N ILE A 109 8.44 7.98 6.81
CA ILE A 109 9.49 9.02 6.73
C ILE A 109 9.00 10.33 6.13
N LEU A 110 8.13 10.26 5.12
CA LEU A 110 7.56 11.41 4.44
C LEU A 110 6.58 12.16 5.35
N ALA A 111 5.72 11.44 6.06
CA ALA A 111 4.80 12.03 7.04
C ALA A 111 5.54 12.69 8.20
N LEU A 112 6.65 12.09 8.67
CA LEU A 112 7.48 12.68 9.72
C LEU A 112 8.23 13.91 9.23
N ALA A 113 8.81 13.87 8.02
CA ALA A 113 9.48 15.02 7.43
C ALA A 113 8.51 16.19 7.23
N TYR A 114 7.32 15.92 6.68
CA TYR A 114 6.29 16.95 6.54
C TYR A 114 5.83 17.49 7.90
N THR A 115 5.57 16.62 8.88
CA THR A 115 5.17 17.05 10.23
C THR A 115 6.26 17.92 10.88
N GLY A 116 7.53 17.51 10.77
CA GLY A 116 8.66 18.24 11.36
C GLY A 116 8.87 19.62 10.74
N VAL A 117 8.74 19.74 9.42
CA VAL A 117 8.91 21.02 8.72
C VAL A 117 7.70 21.95 8.90
N THR A 118 6.48 21.42 8.91
CA THR A 118 5.25 22.26 8.92
C THR A 118 4.70 22.53 10.32
N LEU A 119 4.78 21.56 11.24
CA LEU A 119 4.26 21.68 12.61
C LEU A 119 5.37 21.84 13.66
N GLY A 120 6.63 21.57 13.30
CA GLY A 120 7.77 21.63 14.21
C GLY A 120 8.22 20.27 14.74
N MET A 121 9.48 20.21 15.17
CA MET A 121 10.14 18.96 15.58
C MET A 121 9.52 18.34 16.84
N ASP A 122 9.02 19.15 17.77
CA ASP A 122 8.39 18.65 19.00
C ASP A 122 7.15 17.80 18.69
N LEU A 123 6.33 18.24 17.74
CA LEU A 123 5.15 17.49 17.29
C LEU A 123 5.52 16.25 16.46
N ALA A 124 6.60 16.31 15.69
CA ALA A 124 7.11 15.13 14.99
C ALA A 124 7.57 14.04 15.97
N VAL A 125 8.30 14.40 17.03
CA VAL A 125 8.71 13.46 18.09
C VAL A 125 7.50 12.92 18.84
N ALA A 126 6.56 13.79 19.23
CA ALA A 126 5.32 13.36 19.88
C ALA A 126 4.54 12.37 19.01
N ARG A 127 4.46 12.61 17.70
CA ARG A 127 3.83 11.70 16.74
C ARG A 127 4.48 10.32 16.73
N ILE A 128 5.82 10.25 16.73
CA ILE A 128 6.54 8.96 16.77
C ILE A 128 6.20 8.20 18.05
N VAL A 129 6.40 8.85 19.19
CA VAL A 129 6.20 8.24 20.51
C VAL A 129 4.75 7.75 20.65
N LEU A 130 3.78 8.60 20.31
CA LEU A 130 2.36 8.31 20.45
C LEU A 130 1.92 7.20 19.48
N SER A 131 2.39 7.24 18.23
CA SER A 131 2.04 6.23 17.23
C SER A 131 2.60 4.85 17.60
N VAL A 132 3.84 4.79 18.09
CA VAL A 132 4.45 3.53 18.56
C VAL A 132 3.73 3.04 19.81
N ALA A 133 3.46 3.92 20.79
CA ALA A 133 2.75 3.55 22.00
C ALA A 133 1.35 3.00 21.70
N PHE A 134 0.56 3.68 20.86
CA PHE A 134 -0.76 3.19 20.46
C PHE A 134 -0.68 1.92 19.62
N GLY A 135 0.23 1.84 18.65
CA GLY A 135 0.37 0.65 17.81
C GLY A 135 0.75 -0.60 18.61
N ILE A 136 1.65 -0.46 19.59
CA ILE A 136 2.01 -1.54 20.52
C ILE A 136 0.83 -1.84 21.45
N GLY A 137 0.18 -0.82 22.01
CA GLY A 137 -0.99 -0.96 22.88
C GLY A 137 -2.13 -1.72 22.22
N ILE A 138 -2.52 -1.33 21.01
CA ILE A 138 -3.56 -2.01 20.21
C ILE A 138 -3.13 -3.45 19.90
N GLY A 139 -1.87 -3.67 19.51
CA GLY A 139 -1.36 -5.03 19.26
C GLY A 139 -1.38 -5.92 20.50
N LEU A 140 -1.08 -5.38 21.69
CA LEU A 140 -1.18 -6.12 22.96
C LEU A 140 -2.63 -6.44 23.30
N ILE A 141 -3.55 -5.48 23.15
CA ILE A 141 -4.97 -5.68 23.40
C ILE A 141 -5.53 -6.75 22.46
N MET A 142 -5.20 -6.70 21.17
CA MET A 142 -5.62 -7.71 20.19
C MET A 142 -5.07 -9.09 20.52
N ALA A 143 -3.79 -9.20 20.91
CA ALA A 143 -3.21 -10.46 21.35
C ALA A 143 -3.90 -11.03 22.61
N LEU A 144 -4.38 -10.18 23.52
CA LEU A 144 -5.12 -10.61 24.71
C LEU A 144 -6.54 -11.07 24.37
N ILE A 145 -7.27 -10.34 23.54
CA ILE A 145 -8.65 -10.66 23.15
C ILE A 145 -8.69 -11.95 22.33
N PHE A 146 -7.78 -12.11 21.38
CA PHE A 146 -7.74 -13.24 20.45
C PHE A 146 -6.79 -14.37 20.87
N ARG A 147 -6.32 -14.36 22.13
CA ARG A 147 -5.38 -15.36 22.66
C ARG A 147 -5.84 -16.81 22.43
N ARG A 148 -7.13 -17.08 22.58
CA ARG A 148 -7.69 -18.44 22.42
C ARG A 148 -7.68 -18.89 20.96
N SER A 149 -8.04 -18.01 20.03
CA SER A 149 -7.97 -18.30 18.59
C SER A 149 -6.53 -18.43 18.10
N GLU A 150 -5.61 -17.63 18.65
CA GLU A 150 -4.18 -17.75 18.34
C GLU A 150 -3.60 -19.07 18.82
N ALA A 151 -3.87 -19.45 20.08
CA ALA A 151 -3.42 -20.72 20.63
C ALA A 151 -3.97 -21.94 19.85
N ALA A 152 -5.23 -21.87 19.39
CA ALA A 152 -5.80 -22.90 18.52
C ALA A 152 -5.11 -22.96 17.15
N ARG A 153 -4.76 -21.80 16.56
CA ARG A 153 -4.03 -21.72 15.29
C ARG A 153 -2.60 -22.23 15.41
N GLU A 154 -1.93 -21.94 16.51
CA GLU A 154 -0.59 -22.47 16.80
C GLU A 154 -0.61 -23.98 17.00
N ALA A 155 -1.60 -24.52 17.73
CA ALA A 155 -1.76 -25.95 17.92
C ALA A 155 -2.06 -26.67 16.60
N ALA A 156 -2.89 -26.08 15.73
CA ALA A 156 -3.22 -26.62 14.42
C ALA A 156 -2.05 -26.57 13.42
N ASN A 157 -1.20 -25.54 13.51
CA ASN A 157 -0.06 -25.37 12.60
C ASN A 157 1.20 -26.16 13.02
N GLY A 158 1.20 -26.80 14.19
CA GLY A 158 2.32 -27.58 14.70
C GLY A 158 3.60 -26.78 14.93
N GLU A 159 4.59 -27.38 15.58
CA GLU A 159 5.93 -26.80 15.62
C GLU A 159 6.55 -26.91 14.22
N ASP A 160 6.57 -25.80 13.50
CA ASP A 160 7.15 -25.74 12.16
C ASP A 160 8.64 -26.17 12.22
N PRO A 161 9.03 -27.30 11.60
CA PRO A 161 10.40 -27.83 11.64
C PRO A 161 11.44 -26.84 11.08
N PHE A 162 10.97 -25.85 10.32
CA PHE A 162 11.78 -24.77 9.74
C PHE A 162 12.20 -23.68 10.76
N SER A 163 11.71 -23.73 12.01
CA SER A 163 12.08 -22.77 13.06
C SER A 163 13.54 -22.85 13.52
N GLN A 164 14.28 -23.91 13.17
CA GLN A 164 15.64 -24.15 13.69
C GLN A 164 16.81 -23.68 12.82
N GLY A 165 16.58 -23.03 11.68
CA GLY A 165 17.69 -22.32 11.02
C GLY A 165 17.48 -22.02 9.56
N ALA A 166 17.17 -20.76 9.25
CA ALA A 166 17.29 -20.26 7.89
C ALA A 166 18.29 -19.11 7.85
N ARG A 167 19.37 -19.33 7.10
CA ARG A 167 20.18 -18.26 6.52
C ARG A 167 19.40 -17.71 5.33
N ILE A 168 19.21 -16.40 5.28
CA ILE A 168 18.71 -15.74 4.06
C ILE A 168 19.77 -15.98 2.98
N PRO A 169 19.47 -16.71 1.89
CA PRO A 169 20.44 -16.84 0.79
C PRO A 169 20.77 -15.44 0.28
N ARG A 170 22.05 -15.16 0.04
CA ARG A 170 22.53 -13.81 -0.29
C ARG A 170 21.79 -13.17 -1.47
N ALA A 171 21.35 -13.98 -2.44
CA ALA A 171 20.53 -13.54 -3.57
C ALA A 171 19.16 -12.96 -3.14
N ASN A 172 18.45 -13.61 -2.21
CA ASN A 172 17.15 -13.12 -1.74
C ASN A 172 17.32 -11.87 -0.87
N GLY A 173 18.38 -11.82 -0.07
CA GLY A 173 18.73 -10.63 0.71
C GLY A 173 19.04 -9.43 -0.20
N LEU A 174 19.81 -9.65 -1.27
CA LEU A 174 20.11 -8.62 -2.27
C LEU A 174 18.85 -8.16 -3.00
N PHE A 175 17.97 -9.08 -3.41
CA PHE A 175 16.71 -8.72 -4.08
C PHE A 175 15.77 -7.95 -3.15
N LEU A 176 15.64 -8.37 -1.87
CA LEU A 176 14.88 -7.64 -0.85
C LEU A 176 15.41 -6.22 -0.65
N LEU A 177 16.73 -6.07 -0.59
CA LEU A 177 17.38 -4.78 -0.44
C LEU A 177 17.17 -3.91 -1.69
N LEU A 178 17.21 -4.50 -2.88
CA LEU A 178 16.94 -3.83 -4.15
C LEU A 178 15.47 -3.40 -4.26
N MET A 179 14.53 -4.23 -3.81
CA MET A 179 13.10 -3.89 -3.69
C MET A 179 12.86 -2.75 -2.70
N ALA A 180 13.46 -2.83 -1.51
CA ALA A 180 13.37 -1.77 -0.51
C ALA A 180 14.01 -0.47 -1.02
N ALA A 181 15.15 -0.55 -1.71
CA ALA A 181 15.79 0.60 -2.34
C ALA A 181 14.89 1.19 -3.44
N LEU A 182 14.26 0.37 -4.29
CA LEU A 182 13.32 0.83 -5.30
C LEU A 182 12.14 1.57 -4.67
N LEU A 183 11.55 1.02 -3.61
CA LEU A 183 10.47 1.66 -2.84
C LEU A 183 10.94 3.00 -2.25
N ILE A 184 12.09 3.02 -1.56
CA ILE A 184 12.63 4.23 -0.94
C ILE A 184 12.92 5.29 -2.00
N VAL A 185 13.55 4.93 -3.12
CA VAL A 185 13.84 5.86 -4.22
C VAL A 185 12.56 6.40 -4.86
N GLY A 186 11.54 5.55 -5.05
CA GLY A 186 10.23 5.95 -5.54
C GLY A 186 9.51 6.91 -4.58
N THR A 187 9.60 6.66 -3.27
CA THR A 187 9.02 7.52 -2.23
C THR A 187 9.77 8.83 -2.03
N LEU A 188 11.11 8.83 -2.13
CA LEU A 188 11.93 10.04 -1.95
C LEU A 188 11.84 11.02 -3.13
N GLN A 189 11.16 10.66 -4.23
CA GLN A 189 11.09 11.46 -5.47
C GLN A 189 12.43 12.09 -5.83
N VAL A 190 13.50 11.29 -5.82
CA VAL A 190 14.84 11.80 -6.09
C VAL A 190 14.82 12.45 -7.49
N PRO A 191 15.15 13.75 -7.62
CA PRO A 191 14.97 14.50 -8.87
C PRO A 191 15.77 13.93 -10.06
N LEU A 192 16.70 13.01 -9.80
CA LEU A 192 17.44 12.21 -10.79
C LEU A 192 16.60 11.12 -11.47
N LEU A 193 15.56 10.56 -10.84
CA LEU A 193 14.67 9.53 -11.43
C LEU A 193 13.30 10.09 -11.85
N THR A 194 12.92 11.29 -11.38
CA THR A 194 11.66 11.95 -11.77
C THR A 194 11.78 12.78 -13.05
N ARG A 195 13.00 12.98 -13.57
CA ARG A 195 13.19 13.53 -14.91
C ARG A 195 12.70 12.51 -15.93
N SER A 196 11.70 12.88 -16.73
CA SER A 196 11.38 12.16 -17.96
C SER A 196 12.63 12.15 -18.84
N TYR A 197 13.26 10.99 -18.98
CA TYR A 197 14.42 10.81 -19.87
C TYR A 197 13.99 10.51 -21.31
N ALA A 198 12.72 10.14 -21.52
CA ALA A 198 12.15 9.90 -22.85
C ALA A 198 10.61 10.01 -22.82
N ASP A 199 10.09 11.06 -23.45
CA ASP A 199 8.67 11.16 -23.77
C ASP A 199 8.42 10.53 -25.14
N PHE A 200 7.83 9.33 -25.16
CA PHE A 200 7.44 8.67 -26.40
C PHE A 200 5.99 9.05 -26.73
N THR A 201 5.81 10.10 -27.52
CA THR A 201 4.49 10.45 -28.06
C THR A 201 4.15 9.47 -29.18
N LEU A 202 3.44 8.39 -28.87
CA LEU A 202 2.87 7.51 -29.89
C LEU A 202 1.73 8.25 -30.61
N PRO A 203 1.84 8.51 -31.93
CA PRO A 203 0.75 9.11 -32.69
C PRO A 203 -0.32 8.06 -32.94
N LEU A 204 -1.18 7.82 -31.95
CA LEU A 204 -2.35 6.97 -32.07
C LEU A 204 -3.35 7.68 -33.00
N ARG A 205 -3.37 7.29 -34.28
CA ARG A 205 -4.39 7.76 -35.24
C ARG A 205 -5.78 7.44 -34.69
N GLY A 206 -6.56 8.47 -34.35
CA GLY A 206 -7.90 8.36 -33.77
C GLY A 206 -8.02 8.71 -32.28
N ALA A 207 -6.91 8.93 -31.57
CA ALA A 207 -6.93 9.32 -30.15
C ALA A 207 -7.63 10.68 -29.93
N GLU A 208 -7.48 11.64 -30.83
CA GLU A 208 -8.16 12.95 -30.71
C GLU A 208 -9.68 12.85 -30.91
N ALA A 209 -10.14 12.01 -31.85
CA ALA A 209 -11.57 11.75 -32.06
C ALA A 209 -12.19 11.01 -30.87
N PHE A 210 -11.44 10.08 -30.27
CA PHE A 210 -11.85 9.38 -29.06
C PHE A 210 -11.83 10.31 -27.83
N GLN A 211 -10.82 11.18 -27.69
CA GLN A 211 -10.75 12.20 -26.63
C GLN A 211 -11.91 13.20 -26.77
N ALA A 212 -12.25 13.63 -27.98
CA ALA A 212 -13.40 14.50 -28.23
C ALA A 212 -14.73 13.82 -27.91
N THR A 213 -14.83 12.51 -28.15
CA THR A 213 -15.99 11.71 -27.74
C THR A 213 -16.04 11.59 -26.22
N LEU A 214 -14.94 11.24 -25.55
CA LEU A 214 -14.85 11.19 -24.09
C LEU A 214 -15.25 12.52 -23.43
N ASN A 215 -14.75 13.65 -23.93
CA ASN A 215 -15.10 14.98 -23.43
C ASN A 215 -16.59 15.33 -23.63
N ARG A 216 -17.26 14.71 -24.61
CA ARG A 216 -18.72 14.86 -24.84
C ARG A 216 -19.55 13.99 -23.89
N TRP A 217 -19.05 12.81 -23.54
CA TRP A 217 -19.72 11.86 -22.65
C TRP A 217 -19.50 12.18 -21.17
N VAL A 218 -18.31 12.70 -20.82
CA VAL A 218 -17.92 13.20 -19.50
C VAL A 218 -17.37 14.61 -19.68
N PRO A 219 -18.24 15.64 -19.72
CA PRO A 219 -17.79 17.02 -19.76
C PRO A 219 -17.08 17.33 -18.44
N PHE A 220 -15.86 17.87 -18.54
CA PHE A 220 -15.08 18.33 -17.40
C PHE A 220 -14.84 19.83 -17.54
N ASP A 221 -14.79 20.54 -16.41
CA ASP A 221 -14.49 21.97 -16.37
C ASP A 221 -13.13 22.23 -15.70
N ALA A 222 -12.11 22.46 -16.53
CA ALA A 222 -10.75 22.76 -16.08
C ALA A 222 -10.68 24.00 -15.15
N SER A 223 -11.63 24.93 -15.28
CA SER A 223 -11.67 26.15 -14.45
C SER A 223 -12.08 25.89 -12.99
N ARG A 224 -12.66 24.71 -12.72
CA ARG A 224 -13.05 24.25 -11.38
C ARG A 224 -12.09 23.23 -10.79
N GLY A 225 -10.95 22.96 -11.46
CA GLY A 225 -9.96 21.96 -11.05
C GLY A 225 -10.38 20.52 -11.32
N GLU A 226 -11.33 20.29 -12.23
CA GLU A 226 -11.74 18.94 -12.63
C GLU A 226 -10.75 18.38 -13.66
N GLU A 227 -10.26 17.17 -13.45
CA GLU A 227 -9.44 16.45 -14.43
C GLU A 227 -10.36 15.58 -15.32
N GLY A 228 -10.38 15.85 -16.62
CA GLY A 228 -11.16 15.06 -17.57
C GLY A 228 -10.63 13.63 -17.72
N VAL A 229 -11.50 12.69 -18.10
CA VAL A 229 -11.08 11.33 -18.44
C VAL A 229 -10.22 11.37 -19.70
N SER A 230 -8.91 11.14 -19.56
CA SER A 230 -8.00 11.00 -20.71
C SER A 230 -8.23 9.68 -21.44
N VAL A 231 -7.84 9.60 -22.72
CA VAL A 231 -7.83 8.34 -23.49
C VAL A 231 -7.07 7.25 -22.73
N GLN A 232 -5.95 7.59 -22.08
CA GLN A 232 -5.21 6.63 -21.25
C GLN A 232 -6.05 6.17 -20.05
N GLY A 233 -6.74 7.08 -19.34
CA GLY A 233 -7.64 6.74 -18.25
C GLY A 233 -8.78 5.81 -18.68
N ALA A 234 -9.37 6.04 -19.85
CA ALA A 234 -10.42 5.19 -20.40
C ALA A 234 -9.94 3.78 -20.77
N ILE A 235 -8.74 3.66 -21.36
CA ILE A 235 -8.10 2.37 -21.64
C ILE A 235 -7.81 1.62 -20.33
N LEU A 236 -7.34 2.34 -19.30
CA LEU A 236 -7.10 1.80 -17.96
C LEU A 236 -8.38 1.27 -17.30
N ILE A 237 -9.49 2.00 -17.40
CA ILE A 237 -10.81 1.56 -16.90
C ILE A 237 -11.21 0.25 -17.58
N GLY A 238 -11.05 0.17 -18.91
CA GLY A 238 -11.32 -1.06 -19.66
C GLY A 238 -10.48 -2.24 -19.20
N LEU A 239 -9.18 -2.02 -18.94
CA LEU A 239 -8.28 -3.06 -18.42
C LEU A 239 -8.69 -3.54 -17.02
N LEU A 240 -9.09 -2.63 -16.13
CA LEU A 240 -9.58 -2.99 -14.80
C LEU A 240 -10.85 -3.84 -14.86
N ILE A 241 -11.78 -3.52 -15.76
CA ILE A 241 -12.99 -4.33 -15.97
C ILE A 241 -12.62 -5.73 -16.49
N ALA A 242 -11.66 -5.82 -17.40
CA ALA A 242 -11.19 -7.10 -17.92
C ALA A 242 -10.50 -7.95 -16.83
N ILE A 243 -9.64 -7.33 -16.00
CA ILE A 243 -8.99 -8.00 -14.86
C ILE A 243 -10.04 -8.46 -13.84
N ALA A 244 -11.03 -7.62 -13.52
CA ALA A 244 -12.11 -7.99 -12.62
C ALA A 244 -12.93 -9.17 -13.16
N GLY A 245 -13.23 -9.18 -14.47
CA GLY A 245 -13.86 -10.31 -15.13
C GLY A 245 -13.02 -11.58 -15.06
N ALA A 246 -11.72 -11.50 -15.36
CA ALA A 246 -10.80 -12.64 -15.31
C ALA A 246 -10.64 -13.19 -13.89
N ALA A 247 -10.47 -12.33 -12.88
CA ALA A 247 -10.35 -12.71 -11.48
C ALA A 247 -11.63 -13.37 -10.93
N TRP A 248 -12.79 -13.08 -11.53
CA TRP A 248 -14.05 -13.72 -11.16
C TRP A 248 -14.20 -15.12 -11.77
N LEU A 249 -13.45 -15.42 -12.84
CA LEU A 249 -13.42 -16.71 -13.53
C LEU A 249 -12.38 -17.70 -12.97
N GLY A 250 -11.51 -17.27 -12.05
CA GLY A 250 -10.55 -18.11 -11.33
C GLY A 250 -9.11 -17.88 -11.77
#